data_AF-A0A4Z2B8J1-F1
#
_entry.id   AF-A0A4Z2B8J1-F1
#
_cell.length_a   1.000
_cell.length_b   1.000
_cell.length_c   1.000
_cell.angle_alpha   90.00
_cell.angle_beta   90.00
_cell.angle_gamma   90.00
#
_symmetry.space_group_name_H-M   'P 1'
#
loop_
_entity.id
_entity.type
_entity.pdbx_description
1 polymer ?
#
loop_
_entity_poly.entity_id
_entity_poly.type
_entity_poly.pdbx_seq_one_letter_code
_entity_poly.pdbx_strand_id
1 'polypeptide(L)'
;MVTESMPSWIRQASDEALVHVNVGGLRRSLCSSTLKKFPDTRLGKLLACESEEAILQVCDDYDVQQKEFYFDRNPGLFRYVLHFYQTGKLHIMEELCVFSFSQEIEYWGINEFFLDSCCSYRYHDRKLESARRRSWDDESDASSIDTSVDEISDLNKDMQHFQEVRFGNVRKCLWLTLENPGYSIPSKLFSLVSISVVLTSIATMCINSIPEYQTFDDDGKLVEDWTTQVLEVFCSCWFTFEVATRLLLAPNRSKFFHHPLNIIDVASVIPIYITLTFDLTVGAESDLGDLGRLIQVHHSCVLYNDQHDSEWDPNKQKNHSPVSSLVLVRSGI
;
A
#
# COMPACT_ATOMS: atom_id res chain seq x y z
N MET A 1 -40.05 -28.86 -42.43
CA MET A 1 -39.23 -27.77 -41.89
C MET A 1 -40.05 -26.52 -42.04
N VAL A 2 -40.76 -26.14 -40.98
CA VAL A 2 -41.68 -25.01 -40.99
C VAL A 2 -40.82 -23.76 -40.91
N THR A 3 -40.73 -23.01 -42.00
CA THR A 3 -40.31 -21.62 -41.98
C THR A 3 -41.40 -20.85 -41.24
N GLU A 4 -41.28 -20.70 -39.94
CA GLU A 4 -42.14 -19.76 -39.20
C GLU A 4 -41.78 -18.35 -39.65
N SER A 5 -42.64 -17.81 -40.49
CA SER A 5 -42.61 -16.43 -40.94
C SER A 5 -42.77 -15.49 -39.74
N MET A 6 -41.81 -14.57 -39.60
CA MET A 6 -41.77 -13.54 -38.57
C MET A 6 -43.07 -12.72 -38.46
N PRO A 7 -43.44 -12.26 -37.26
CA PRO A 7 -44.46 -11.24 -37.07
C PRO A 7 -44.04 -9.88 -37.68
N SER A 8 -44.94 -9.26 -38.43
CA SER A 8 -44.73 -8.02 -39.21
C SER A 8 -44.46 -6.74 -38.41
N TRP A 9 -44.57 -6.75 -37.08
CA TRP A 9 -44.47 -5.54 -36.24
C TRP A 9 -43.03 -5.05 -35.99
N ILE A 10 -42.01 -5.87 -36.26
CA ILE A 10 -40.61 -5.46 -36.16
C ILE A 10 -40.23 -4.49 -37.29
N ARG A 11 -40.88 -4.57 -38.46
CA ARG A 11 -40.56 -3.72 -39.62
C ARG A 11 -41.14 -2.31 -39.56
N GLN A 12 -42.01 -2.01 -38.60
CA GLN A 12 -42.69 -0.72 -38.47
C GLN A 12 -43.15 -0.49 -37.01
N ALA A 13 -42.19 -0.41 -36.09
CA ALA A 13 -42.50 0.09 -34.75
C ALA A 13 -42.89 1.57 -34.87
N SER A 14 -44.21 1.83 -34.90
CA SER A 14 -44.82 3.15 -34.64
C SER A 14 -44.13 3.78 -33.42
N ASP A 15 -44.01 5.11 -33.37
CA ASP A 15 -43.42 5.80 -32.21
C ASP A 15 -44.15 5.50 -30.89
N GLU A 16 -45.37 4.95 -30.99
CA GLU A 16 -46.21 4.49 -29.87
C GLU A 16 -46.10 2.99 -29.56
N ALA A 17 -45.35 2.20 -30.34
CA ALA A 17 -45.17 0.79 -30.06
C ALA A 17 -44.46 0.57 -28.71
N LEU A 18 -44.94 -0.39 -27.92
CA LEU A 18 -44.37 -0.72 -26.61
C LEU A 18 -43.42 -1.90 -26.74
N VAL A 19 -42.26 -1.78 -26.09
CA VAL A 19 -41.27 -2.85 -25.92
C VAL A 19 -41.36 -3.33 -24.47
N HIS A 20 -41.60 -4.63 -24.29
CA HIS A 20 -41.73 -5.25 -22.98
C HIS A 20 -40.40 -5.88 -22.56
N VAL A 21 -39.88 -5.46 -21.40
CA VAL A 21 -38.61 -5.94 -20.86
C VAL A 21 -38.80 -6.47 -19.45
N ASN A 22 -38.10 -7.54 -19.11
CA ASN A 22 -38.09 -8.18 -17.81
C ASN A 22 -36.66 -8.33 -17.33
N VAL A 23 -36.30 -7.57 -16.29
CA VAL A 23 -34.93 -7.53 -15.76
C VAL A 23 -34.92 -8.13 -14.38
N GLY A 24 -34.40 -9.36 -14.23
CA GLY A 24 -34.37 -10.07 -12.95
C GLY A 24 -35.73 -10.17 -12.26
N GLY A 25 -36.81 -10.30 -13.05
CA GLY A 25 -38.21 -10.34 -12.57
C GLY A 25 -38.93 -8.99 -12.57
N LEU A 26 -38.23 -7.86 -12.77
CA LEU A 26 -38.84 -6.54 -12.88
C LEU A 26 -39.34 -6.30 -14.31
N ARG A 27 -40.65 -6.49 -14.51
CA ARG A 27 -41.33 -6.23 -15.79
C ARG A 27 -41.62 -4.75 -16.01
N ARG A 28 -41.24 -4.22 -17.16
CA ARG A 28 -41.46 -2.83 -17.59
C ARG A 28 -41.82 -2.77 -19.06
N SER A 29 -42.64 -1.77 -19.43
CA SER A 29 -42.97 -1.46 -20.82
C SER A 29 -42.43 -0.07 -21.15
N LEU A 30 -41.71 0.04 -22.25
CA LEU A 30 -41.06 1.27 -22.70
C LEU A 30 -41.54 1.60 -24.12
N CYS A 31 -41.79 2.88 -24.40
CA CYS A 31 -42.16 3.28 -25.75
C CYS A 31 -40.93 3.20 -26.68
N SER A 32 -41.14 2.72 -27.91
CA SER A 32 -40.11 2.67 -28.95
C SER A 32 -39.50 4.06 -29.19
N SER A 33 -40.30 5.12 -29.19
CA SER A 33 -39.81 6.51 -29.27
C SER A 33 -38.83 6.90 -28.17
N THR A 34 -38.95 6.31 -26.97
CA THR A 34 -38.03 6.58 -25.86
C THR A 34 -36.69 5.87 -26.08
N LEU A 35 -36.72 4.63 -26.55
CA LEU A 35 -35.52 3.85 -26.86
C LEU A 35 -34.76 4.41 -28.08
N LYS A 36 -35.48 4.91 -29.09
CA LYS A 36 -34.91 5.57 -30.29
C LYS A 36 -34.03 6.79 -29.96
N LYS A 37 -34.22 7.43 -28.79
CA LYS A 37 -33.38 8.56 -28.36
C LYS A 37 -31.92 8.15 -28.11
N PHE A 38 -31.69 6.89 -27.77
CA PHE A 38 -30.38 6.37 -27.40
C PHE A 38 -30.13 5.02 -28.12
N PRO A 39 -29.95 5.01 -29.44
CA PRO A 39 -29.91 3.78 -30.23
C PRO A 39 -28.70 2.89 -29.90
N ASP A 40 -27.59 3.48 -29.43
CA ASP A 40 -26.35 2.76 -29.14
C ASP A 40 -26.39 1.95 -27.84
N THR A 41 -27.39 2.22 -27.00
CA THR A 41 -27.61 1.48 -25.75
C THR A 41 -28.16 0.08 -26.02
N ARG A 42 -28.05 -0.82 -25.05
CA ARG A 42 -28.54 -2.20 -25.18
C ARG A 42 -30.05 -2.27 -25.47
N LEU A 43 -30.87 -1.46 -24.79
CA LEU A 43 -32.31 -1.43 -25.08
C LEU A 43 -32.62 -0.71 -26.41
N GLY A 44 -31.83 0.29 -26.79
CA GLY A 44 -31.93 0.93 -28.11
C GLY A 44 -31.72 -0.07 -29.25
N LYS A 45 -30.73 -0.96 -29.11
CA LYS A 45 -30.40 -2.00 -30.08
C LYS A 45 -31.53 -3.02 -30.31
N LEU A 46 -32.39 -3.26 -29.32
CA LEU A 46 -33.56 -4.14 -29.48
C LEU A 46 -34.45 -3.71 -30.64
N LEU A 47 -34.54 -2.41 -30.91
CA LEU A 47 -35.34 -1.88 -32.01
C LEU A 47 -34.77 -2.20 -33.40
N ALA A 48 -33.49 -2.55 -33.48
CA ALA A 48 -32.80 -2.88 -34.72
C ALA A 48 -32.64 -4.40 -34.93
N CYS A 49 -33.10 -5.23 -34.00
CA CYS A 49 -32.99 -6.68 -34.11
C CYS A 49 -33.99 -7.20 -35.16
N GLU A 50 -33.49 -7.87 -36.20
CA GLU A 50 -34.30 -8.42 -37.29
C GLU A 50 -34.43 -9.95 -37.26
N SER A 51 -33.71 -10.63 -36.36
CA SER A 51 -33.77 -12.10 -36.22
C SER A 51 -33.72 -12.50 -34.74
N GLU A 52 -34.17 -13.72 -34.43
CA GLU A 52 -34.11 -14.26 -33.07
C GLU A 52 -32.67 -14.37 -32.57
N GLU A 53 -31.73 -14.72 -33.46
CA GLU A 53 -30.31 -14.75 -33.13
C GLU A 53 -29.78 -13.35 -32.79
N ALA A 54 -30.24 -12.31 -33.49
CA ALA A 54 -29.88 -10.93 -33.17
C ALA A 54 -30.49 -10.46 -31.84
N ILE A 55 -31.67 -10.98 -31.47
CA ILE A 55 -32.30 -10.71 -30.16
C ILE A 55 -31.47 -11.34 -29.05
N LEU A 56 -31.10 -12.63 -29.19
CA LEU A 56 -30.33 -13.39 -28.20
C LEU A 56 -28.87 -12.90 -28.05
N GLN A 57 -28.36 -12.09 -28.99
CA GLN A 57 -27.09 -11.38 -28.81
C GLN A 57 -27.21 -10.17 -27.87
N VAL A 58 -28.43 -9.65 -27.69
CA VAL A 58 -28.69 -8.42 -26.93
C VAL A 58 -29.27 -8.75 -25.55
N CYS A 59 -30.17 -9.73 -25.45
CA CYS A 59 -30.81 -10.17 -24.21
C CYS A 59 -30.57 -11.67 -23.94
N ASP A 60 -30.83 -12.11 -22.72
CA ASP A 60 -30.51 -13.47 -22.28
C ASP A 60 -31.57 -14.49 -22.72
N ASP A 61 -32.83 -14.06 -22.83
CA ASP A 61 -33.94 -14.88 -23.33
C ASP A 61 -35.03 -13.99 -23.95
N TYR A 62 -35.90 -14.56 -24.79
CA TYR A 62 -37.02 -13.86 -25.43
C TYR A 62 -38.28 -14.73 -25.49
N ASP A 63 -39.34 -14.28 -24.82
CA ASP A 63 -40.64 -14.94 -24.87
C ASP A 63 -41.44 -14.44 -26.10
N VAL A 64 -41.57 -15.28 -27.12
CA VAL A 64 -42.31 -14.98 -28.35
C VAL A 64 -43.81 -14.77 -28.10
N GLN A 65 -44.40 -15.46 -27.13
CA GLN A 65 -45.84 -15.37 -26.84
C GLN A 65 -46.16 -14.05 -26.16
N GLN A 66 -45.37 -13.65 -25.16
CA GLN A 66 -45.54 -12.39 -24.42
C GLN A 66 -44.84 -11.21 -25.10
N LYS A 67 -44.00 -11.46 -26.10
CA LYS A 67 -43.10 -10.48 -26.72
C LYS A 67 -42.23 -9.76 -25.67
N GLU A 68 -41.73 -10.53 -24.71
CA GLU A 68 -40.99 -10.03 -23.55
C GLU A 68 -39.49 -10.37 -23.69
N PHE A 69 -38.63 -9.35 -23.62
CA PHE A 69 -37.18 -9.51 -23.60
C PHE A 69 -36.69 -9.69 -22.17
N TYR A 70 -35.99 -10.79 -21.88
CA TYR A 70 -35.49 -11.11 -20.54
C TYR A 70 -34.00 -10.79 -20.38
N PHE A 71 -33.65 -10.21 -19.23
CA PHE A 71 -32.29 -9.89 -18.84
C PHE A 71 -32.02 -10.41 -17.41
N ASP A 72 -31.00 -11.25 -17.25
CA ASP A 72 -30.58 -11.80 -15.96
C ASP A 72 -29.68 -10.82 -15.21
N ARG A 73 -30.25 -9.66 -14.85
CA ARG A 73 -29.55 -8.52 -14.23
C ARG A 73 -30.28 -8.00 -13.00
N ASN A 74 -29.63 -7.11 -12.25
CA ASN A 74 -30.14 -6.61 -10.98
C ASN A 74 -31.35 -5.66 -11.17
N PRO A 75 -32.58 -6.03 -10.72
CA PRO A 75 -33.77 -5.20 -10.89
C PRO A 75 -33.71 -3.87 -10.13
N GLY A 76 -32.94 -3.79 -9.04
CA GLY A 76 -32.74 -2.58 -8.24
C GLY A 76 -31.97 -1.52 -9.01
N LEU A 77 -30.87 -1.92 -9.67
CA LEU A 77 -30.04 -1.00 -10.46
C LEU A 77 -30.69 -0.61 -11.78
N PHE A 78 -31.52 -1.49 -12.36
CA PHE A 78 -32.27 -1.19 -13.58
C PHE A 78 -33.19 0.04 -13.46
N ARG A 79 -33.61 0.41 -12.25
CA ARG A 79 -34.42 1.62 -12.03
C ARG A 79 -33.70 2.89 -12.46
N TYR A 80 -32.38 2.96 -12.30
CA TYR A 80 -31.58 4.09 -12.75
C TYR A 80 -31.48 4.16 -14.27
N VAL A 81 -31.42 3.00 -14.93
CA VAL A 81 -31.46 2.87 -16.40
C VAL A 81 -32.80 3.40 -16.92
N LEU A 82 -33.91 3.01 -16.31
CA LEU A 82 -35.24 3.52 -16.69
C LEU A 82 -35.34 5.03 -16.51
N HIS A 83 -34.83 5.57 -15.41
CA HIS A 83 -34.81 7.01 -15.17
C HIS A 83 -33.96 7.76 -16.21
N PHE A 84 -32.84 7.18 -16.65
CA PHE A 84 -32.04 7.73 -17.74
C PHE A 84 -32.84 7.83 -19.05
N TYR A 85 -33.60 6.81 -19.44
CA TYR A 85 -34.44 6.89 -20.64
C TYR A 85 -35.54 7.96 -20.54
N GLN A 86 -36.04 8.23 -19.34
CA GLN A 86 -37.06 9.24 -19.09
C GLN A 86 -36.50 10.67 -19.11
N THR A 87 -35.34 10.88 -18.51
CA THR A 87 -34.78 12.22 -18.24
C THR A 87 -33.60 12.61 -19.13
N GLY A 88 -32.97 11.62 -19.78
CA GLY A 88 -31.71 11.76 -20.50
C GLY A 88 -30.48 11.97 -19.60
N LYS A 89 -30.65 11.83 -18.28
CA LYS A 89 -29.60 12.10 -17.29
C LYS A 89 -29.50 10.97 -16.28
N LEU A 90 -28.26 10.64 -15.90
CA LEU A 90 -27.97 9.68 -14.84
C LEU A 90 -27.80 10.41 -13.50
N HIS A 91 -28.52 9.93 -12.51
CA HIS A 91 -28.39 10.34 -11.10
C HIS A 91 -28.14 9.11 -10.24
N ILE A 92 -27.34 9.27 -9.19
CA ILE A 92 -26.92 8.18 -8.31
C ILE A 92 -27.24 8.57 -6.86
N MET A 93 -27.75 7.61 -6.09
CA MET A 93 -28.04 7.78 -4.66
C MET A 93 -26.80 7.50 -3.80
N GLU A 94 -26.73 8.10 -2.61
CA GLU A 94 -25.52 8.07 -1.78
C GLU A 94 -25.11 6.68 -1.29
N GLU A 95 -26.06 5.77 -1.08
CA GLU A 95 -25.80 4.43 -0.52
C GLU A 95 -25.45 3.37 -1.59
N LEU A 96 -25.42 3.76 -2.86
CA LEU A 96 -25.18 2.83 -3.95
C LEU A 96 -23.69 2.44 -4.05
N CYS A 97 -23.41 1.14 -4.19
CA CYS A 97 -22.09 0.66 -4.54
C CYS A 97 -21.70 1.12 -5.96
N VAL A 98 -20.73 2.04 -6.04
CA VAL A 98 -20.29 2.68 -7.29
C VAL A 98 -19.73 1.67 -8.29
N PHE A 99 -19.04 0.63 -7.81
CA PHE A 99 -18.51 -0.42 -8.69
C PHE A 99 -19.62 -1.26 -9.34
N SER A 100 -20.59 -1.73 -8.54
CA SER A 100 -21.70 -2.51 -9.08
C SER A 100 -22.53 -1.67 -10.06
N PHE A 101 -22.73 -0.39 -9.76
CA PHE A 101 -23.39 0.53 -10.67
C PHE A 101 -22.60 0.76 -11.96
N SER A 102 -21.28 0.94 -11.90
CA SER A 102 -20.47 1.17 -13.10
C SER A 102 -20.55 -0.01 -14.07
N GLN A 103 -20.48 -1.24 -13.56
CA GLN A 103 -20.65 -2.45 -14.38
C GLN A 103 -22.04 -2.54 -15.00
N GLU A 104 -23.07 -2.13 -14.25
CA GLU A 104 -24.44 -2.15 -14.75
C GLU A 104 -24.63 -1.15 -15.89
N ILE A 105 -24.20 0.09 -15.70
CA ILE A 105 -24.30 1.15 -16.72
C ILE A 105 -23.50 0.80 -17.98
N GLU A 106 -22.32 0.19 -17.81
CA GLU A 106 -21.52 -0.35 -18.91
C GLU A 106 -22.25 -1.48 -19.65
N TYR A 107 -22.85 -2.43 -18.92
CA TYR A 107 -23.65 -3.51 -19.52
C TYR A 107 -24.80 -2.97 -20.38
N TRP A 108 -25.51 -1.94 -19.89
CA TRP A 108 -26.61 -1.30 -20.63
C TRP A 108 -26.12 -0.39 -21.77
N GLY A 109 -24.81 -0.20 -21.92
CA GLY A 109 -24.21 0.63 -22.96
C GLY A 109 -24.52 2.12 -22.79
N ILE A 110 -24.75 2.58 -21.56
CA ILE A 110 -24.98 3.99 -21.28
C ILE A 110 -23.64 4.62 -20.90
N ASN A 111 -23.31 5.75 -21.53
CA ASN A 111 -22.05 6.43 -21.26
C ASN A 111 -22.10 7.21 -19.92
N GLU A 112 -21.02 7.15 -19.14
CA GLU A 112 -20.88 7.90 -17.89
C GLU A 112 -20.96 9.42 -18.09
N PHE A 113 -20.72 9.94 -19.30
CA PHE A 113 -20.90 11.35 -19.64
C PHE A 113 -22.34 11.86 -19.44
N PHE A 114 -23.33 10.97 -19.35
CA PHE A 114 -24.71 11.34 -19.05
C PHE A 114 -24.95 11.59 -17.54
N LEU A 115 -23.94 11.42 -16.69
CA LEU A 115 -24.03 11.79 -15.28
C LEU A 115 -24.20 13.29 -15.12
N ASP A 116 -25.26 13.69 -14.40
CA ASP A 116 -25.46 15.09 -14.09
C ASP A 116 -24.38 15.59 -13.10
N SER A 117 -24.05 16.87 -13.20
CA SER A 117 -23.14 17.63 -12.33
C SER A 117 -23.32 17.35 -10.83
N CYS A 118 -24.56 17.17 -10.36
CA CYS A 118 -24.85 16.91 -8.95
C CYS A 118 -24.30 15.56 -8.45
N CYS A 119 -24.13 14.57 -9.33
CA CYS A 119 -23.65 13.22 -8.99
C CYS A 119 -22.27 12.92 -9.55
N SER A 120 -21.87 13.58 -10.64
CA SER A 120 -20.65 13.30 -11.41
C SER A 120 -19.39 13.34 -10.54
N TYR A 121 -19.18 14.42 -9.77
CA TYR A 121 -17.99 14.56 -8.93
C TYR A 121 -17.86 13.41 -7.92
N ARG A 122 -18.93 13.15 -7.15
CA ARG A 122 -18.93 12.10 -6.12
C ARG A 122 -18.80 10.70 -6.70
N TYR A 123 -19.35 10.45 -7.88
CA TYR A 123 -19.22 9.19 -8.58
C TYR A 123 -17.77 8.92 -8.98
N HIS A 124 -17.13 9.88 -9.66
CA HIS A 124 -15.75 9.74 -10.12
C HIS A 124 -14.77 9.61 -8.95
N ASP A 125 -14.97 10.39 -7.88
CA ASP A 125 -14.18 10.30 -6.66
C ASP A 125 -14.23 8.88 -6.04
N ARG A 126 -15.44 8.36 -5.80
CA ARG A 126 -15.63 7.00 -5.28
C ARG A 126 -15.15 5.89 -6.23
N LYS A 127 -15.28 6.08 -7.54
CA LYS A 127 -14.79 5.13 -8.55
C LYS A 127 -13.27 5.08 -8.55
N LEU A 128 -12.60 6.22 -8.43
CA LEU A 128 -11.14 6.32 -8.28
C LEU A 128 -10.66 5.72 -6.96
N GLU A 129 -11.36 5.96 -5.85
CA GLU A 129 -11.06 5.31 -4.57
C GLU A 129 -11.20 3.80 -4.64
N SER A 130 -12.25 3.29 -5.29
CA SER A 130 -12.49 1.85 -5.47
C SER A 130 -11.43 1.21 -6.37
N ALA A 131 -11.07 1.87 -7.48
CA ALA A 131 -10.01 1.44 -8.38
C ALA A 131 -8.64 1.46 -7.70
N ARG A 132 -8.40 2.48 -6.86
CA ARG A 132 -7.22 2.53 -6.00
C ARG A 132 -7.22 1.31 -5.10
N ARG A 133 -8.23 1.10 -4.24
CA ARG A 133 -8.27 -0.06 -3.33
C ARG A 133 -7.97 -1.40 -4.03
N ARG A 134 -8.56 -1.64 -5.21
CA ARG A 134 -8.25 -2.85 -6.00
C ARG A 134 -6.81 -2.95 -6.45
N SER A 135 -6.20 -1.85 -6.90
CA SER A 135 -4.77 -1.83 -7.24
C SER A 135 -3.88 -2.17 -6.04
N TRP A 136 -4.32 -1.81 -4.83
CA TRP A 136 -3.60 -2.15 -3.60
C TRP A 136 -3.80 -3.62 -3.22
N ASP A 137 -5.02 -4.16 -3.40
CA ASP A 137 -5.31 -5.57 -3.17
C ASP A 137 -4.52 -6.47 -4.14
N ASP A 138 -4.43 -6.10 -5.43
CA ASP A 138 -3.70 -6.84 -6.47
C ASP A 138 -2.16 -6.79 -6.27
N GLU A 139 -1.62 -5.68 -5.73
CA GLU A 139 -0.20 -5.61 -5.31
C GLU A 139 0.06 -6.32 -3.96
N SER A 140 -0.97 -6.50 -3.13
CA SER A 140 -0.85 -7.21 -1.85
C SER A 140 -0.77 -8.74 -2.00
N ASP A 141 -1.37 -9.31 -3.06
CA ASP A 141 -1.18 -10.73 -3.40
C ASP A 141 0.25 -11.05 -3.87
N ALA A 142 1.02 -10.05 -4.30
CA ALA A 142 2.44 -10.16 -4.61
C ALA A 142 3.38 -9.84 -3.43
N SER A 143 2.85 -9.31 -2.32
CA SER A 143 3.60 -8.94 -1.12
C SER A 143 2.85 -9.34 0.15
N SER A 144 2.60 -10.64 0.31
CA SER A 144 2.07 -11.23 1.54
C SER A 144 3.13 -11.18 2.66
N ILE A 145 3.29 -10.00 3.25
CA ILE A 145 3.72 -9.83 4.64
C ILE A 145 2.49 -9.38 5.42
N ASP A 146 1.93 -10.35 6.14
CA ASP A 146 1.00 -10.29 7.26
C ASP A 146 0.62 -8.87 7.75
N THR A 147 -0.37 -8.23 7.10
CA THR A 147 -1.04 -7.06 7.67
C THR A 147 -2.39 -7.52 8.21
N SER A 148 -2.56 -7.43 9.52
CA SER A 148 -3.75 -7.94 10.21
C SER A 148 -4.99 -7.07 9.92
N VAL A 149 -6.18 -7.68 9.95
CA VAL A 149 -7.47 -6.98 9.72
C VAL A 149 -7.67 -5.80 10.69
N ASP A 150 -7.09 -5.89 11.89
CA ASP A 150 -7.15 -4.85 12.91
C ASP A 150 -6.31 -3.60 12.54
N GLU A 151 -5.16 -3.77 11.87
CA GLU A 151 -4.33 -2.66 11.38
C GLU A 151 -5.03 -1.87 10.26
N ILE A 152 -5.78 -2.56 9.39
CA ILE A 152 -6.57 -1.92 8.32
C ILE A 152 -7.75 -1.12 8.89
N SER A 153 -8.44 -1.64 9.91
CA SER A 153 -9.52 -0.96 10.62
C SER A 153 -9.03 0.33 11.30
N ASP A 154 -7.85 0.25 11.91
CA ASP A 154 -7.20 1.35 12.61
C ASP A 154 -6.70 2.44 11.66
N LEU A 155 -6.12 2.05 10.51
CA LEU A 155 -5.77 2.98 9.43
C LEU A 155 -6.98 3.79 8.96
N ASN A 156 -8.15 3.15 8.88
CA ASN A 156 -9.39 3.76 8.39
C ASN A 156 -10.01 4.72 9.42
N LYS A 157 -9.89 4.43 10.74
CA LYS A 157 -10.26 5.38 11.81
C LYS A 157 -9.34 6.60 11.83
N ASP A 158 -8.04 6.37 11.69
CA ASP A 158 -7.03 7.43 11.64
C ASP A 158 -7.25 8.34 10.42
N MET A 159 -7.68 7.76 9.28
CA MET A 159 -8.09 8.48 8.07
C MET A 159 -9.26 9.45 8.28
N GLN A 160 -10.26 9.07 9.08
CA GLN A 160 -11.42 9.90 9.39
C GLN A 160 -11.05 11.09 10.30
N HIS A 161 -10.14 10.87 11.25
CA HIS A 161 -9.67 11.94 12.15
C HIS A 161 -9.01 13.10 11.38
N PHE A 162 -8.30 12.83 10.28
CA PHE A 162 -7.63 13.89 9.51
C PHE A 162 -8.60 14.81 8.76
N GLN A 163 -9.85 14.42 8.51
CA GLN A 163 -10.84 15.26 7.82
C GLN A 163 -11.35 16.43 8.67
N GLU A 164 -11.24 16.35 10.00
CA GLU A 164 -11.75 17.38 10.92
C GLU A 164 -10.72 18.48 11.24
N VAL A 165 -9.45 18.32 10.85
CA VAL A 165 -8.33 19.20 11.24
C VAL A 165 -7.96 20.21 10.13
N ARG A 166 -7.59 21.43 10.51
CA ARG A 166 -7.06 22.46 9.57
C ARG A 166 -5.82 21.91 8.85
N PHE A 167 -5.74 22.10 7.52
CA PHE A 167 -4.71 21.50 6.64
C PHE A 167 -4.66 19.95 6.65
N GLY A 168 -5.76 19.29 7.02
CA GLY A 168 -5.87 17.84 7.10
C GLY A 168 -5.42 17.09 5.86
N ASN A 169 -5.71 17.60 4.66
CA ASN A 169 -5.31 16.96 3.40
C ASN A 169 -3.78 16.93 3.17
N VAL A 170 -3.06 18.00 3.54
CA VAL A 170 -1.60 18.06 3.37
C VAL A 170 -0.92 17.17 4.40
N ARG A 171 -1.37 17.25 5.66
CA ARG A 171 -0.86 16.39 6.75
C ARG A 171 -1.11 14.91 6.45
N LYS A 172 -2.31 14.58 5.97
CA LYS A 172 -2.68 13.22 5.51
C LYS A 172 -1.78 12.75 4.36
N CYS A 173 -1.54 13.61 3.36
CA CYS A 173 -0.68 13.26 2.24
C CYS A 173 0.77 13.00 2.69
N LEU A 174 1.32 13.85 3.56
CA LEU A 174 2.67 13.68 4.12
C LEU A 174 2.76 12.44 5.00
N TRP A 175 1.78 12.20 5.88
CA TRP A 175 1.72 11.01 6.72
C TRP A 175 1.67 9.73 5.88
N LEU A 176 0.81 9.67 4.86
CA LEU A 176 0.74 8.53 3.94
C LEU A 176 2.03 8.33 3.13
N THR A 177 2.74 9.42 2.82
CA THR A 177 4.03 9.35 2.12
C THR A 177 5.12 8.73 2.99
N LEU A 178 5.08 8.94 4.31
CA LEU A 178 6.06 8.40 5.25
C LEU A 178 5.73 6.98 5.73
N GLU A 179 4.45 6.67 5.92
CA GLU A 179 4.01 5.39 6.49
C GLU A 179 3.89 4.29 5.43
N ASN A 180 3.51 4.66 4.20
CA ASN A 180 3.18 3.68 3.17
C ASN A 180 4.07 3.86 1.92
N PRO A 181 5.12 3.03 1.74
CA PRO A 181 6.08 3.15 0.65
C PRO A 181 5.45 3.00 -0.74
N GLY A 182 4.27 2.38 -0.86
CA GLY A 182 3.54 2.21 -2.10
C GLY A 182 2.69 3.44 -2.51
N TYR A 183 2.56 4.45 -1.64
CA TYR A 183 1.52 5.48 -1.80
C TYR A 183 1.69 6.34 -3.04
N SER A 184 2.92 6.73 -3.35
CA SER A 184 3.23 7.64 -4.45
C SER A 184 4.71 7.54 -4.85
N ILE A 185 5.08 8.12 -5.99
CA ILE A 185 6.49 8.19 -6.44
C ILE A 185 7.40 8.85 -5.37
N PRO A 186 7.03 9.98 -4.75
CA PRO A 186 7.79 10.55 -3.63
C PRO A 186 7.94 9.61 -2.45
N SER A 187 6.92 8.79 -2.15
CA SER A 187 6.98 7.81 -1.05
C SER A 187 7.97 6.68 -1.35
N LYS A 188 7.96 6.16 -2.59
CA LYS A 188 8.93 5.16 -3.05
C LYS A 188 10.36 5.70 -2.95
N LEU A 189 10.58 6.94 -3.37
CA LEU A 189 11.90 7.60 -3.27
C LEU A 189 12.32 7.79 -1.80
N PHE A 190 11.42 8.27 -0.95
CA PHE A 190 11.69 8.47 0.47
C PHE A 190 12.01 7.16 1.19
N SER A 191 11.25 6.10 0.92
CA SER A 191 11.49 4.76 1.46
C SER A 191 12.84 4.21 1.00
N LEU A 192 13.20 4.37 -0.28
CA LEU A 192 14.51 3.95 -0.81
C LEU A 192 15.67 4.66 -0.09
N VAL A 193 15.56 5.97 0.13
CA VAL A 193 16.58 6.75 0.86
C VAL A 193 16.68 6.26 2.30
N SER A 194 15.55 6.07 2.98
CA SER A 194 15.52 5.65 4.39
C SER A 194 16.14 4.26 4.57
N ILE A 195 15.81 3.30 3.69
CA ILE A 195 16.43 1.97 3.68
C ILE A 195 17.93 2.07 3.44
N SER A 196 18.36 2.92 2.51
CA SER A 196 19.78 3.12 2.21
C SER A 196 20.55 3.65 3.44
N VAL A 197 19.99 4.64 4.15
CA VAL A 197 20.58 5.18 5.38
C VAL A 197 20.69 4.12 6.48
N VAL A 198 19.65 3.29 6.65
CA VAL A 198 19.68 2.15 7.59
C VAL A 198 20.83 1.20 7.25
N LEU A 199 20.93 0.76 5.99
CA LEU A 199 21.98 -0.15 5.56
C LEU A 199 23.38 0.45 5.74
N THR A 200 23.55 1.72 5.43
CA THR A 200 24.81 2.44 5.64
C THR A 200 25.16 2.51 7.12
N SER A 201 24.20 2.81 8.02
CA SER A 201 24.46 2.86 9.47
C SER A 201 24.88 1.50 10.04
N ILE A 202 24.25 0.41 9.59
CA ILE A 202 24.60 -0.95 10.02
C ILE A 202 26.00 -1.30 9.51
N ALA A 203 26.30 -0.99 8.25
CA ALA A 203 27.62 -1.24 7.68
C ALA A 203 28.72 -0.47 8.44
N THR A 204 28.48 0.81 8.76
CA THR A 204 29.41 1.63 9.56
C THR A 204 29.63 1.04 10.95
N MET A 205 28.56 0.64 11.65
CA MET A 205 28.66 -0.02 12.95
C MET A 205 29.47 -1.32 12.87
N CYS A 206 29.24 -2.14 11.83
CA CYS A 206 29.98 -3.38 11.61
C CYS A 206 31.47 -3.11 11.35
N ILE A 207 31.81 -2.10 10.54
CA ILE A 207 33.20 -1.73 10.25
C ILE A 207 33.91 -1.28 11.53
N ASN A 208 33.26 -0.43 12.34
CA ASN A 208 33.82 0.08 13.60
C ASN A 208 33.98 -1.02 14.67
N SER A 209 33.24 -2.12 14.56
CA SER A 209 33.33 -3.26 15.48
C SER A 209 34.52 -4.18 15.18
N ILE A 210 35.14 -4.07 14.00
CA ILE A 210 36.26 -4.93 13.59
C ILE A 210 37.57 -4.34 14.13
N PRO A 211 38.31 -5.05 15.00
CA PRO A 211 39.48 -4.52 15.68
C PRO A 211 40.62 -4.17 14.72
N GLU A 212 40.70 -4.82 13.56
CA GLU A 212 41.70 -4.53 12.52
C GLU A 212 41.55 -3.14 11.88
N TYR A 213 40.36 -2.53 11.96
CA TYR A 213 40.08 -1.19 11.45
C TYR A 213 40.08 -0.10 12.54
N GLN A 214 40.24 -0.48 13.80
CA GLN A 214 40.32 0.46 14.91
C GLN A 214 41.74 1.03 14.99
N THR A 215 41.91 2.27 14.53
CA THR A 215 43.15 3.01 14.71
C THR A 215 43.18 3.64 16.10
N PHE A 216 44.29 3.49 16.82
CA PHE A 216 44.49 4.09 18.14
C PHE A 216 45.55 5.19 18.05
N ASP A 217 45.30 6.31 18.72
CA ASP A 217 46.28 7.38 18.90
C ASP A 217 47.41 6.93 19.84
N ASP A 218 48.49 7.71 19.91
CA ASP A 218 49.62 7.49 20.83
C ASP A 218 49.17 7.42 22.31
N ASP A 219 48.02 8.00 22.64
CA ASP A 219 47.36 7.96 23.95
C ASP A 219 46.47 6.72 24.18
N GLY A 220 46.43 5.77 23.24
CA GLY A 220 45.59 4.56 23.31
C GLY A 220 44.10 4.81 23.14
N LYS A 221 43.71 6.00 22.66
CA LYS A 221 42.32 6.35 22.33
C LYS A 221 41.99 5.92 20.91
N LEU A 222 40.79 5.39 20.71
CA LEU A 222 40.29 5.04 19.38
C LEU A 222 40.10 6.33 18.57
N VAL A 223 40.82 6.44 17.45
CA VAL A 223 40.74 7.54 16.49
C VAL A 223 39.77 7.12 15.42
N GLU A 224 38.62 7.77 15.39
CA GLU A 224 37.65 7.62 14.31
C GLU A 224 38.11 8.42 13.09
N ASP A 225 37.99 7.82 11.91
CA ASP A 225 38.20 8.56 10.67
C ASP A 225 37.10 9.63 10.50
N TRP A 226 37.51 10.79 10.01
CA TRP A 226 36.60 11.93 9.84
C TRP A 226 35.40 11.61 8.94
N THR A 227 35.55 10.71 7.95
CA THR A 227 34.44 10.32 7.07
C THR A 227 33.39 9.50 7.82
N THR A 228 33.84 8.58 8.67
CA THR A 228 33.00 7.73 9.51
C THR A 228 32.21 8.58 10.50
N GLN A 229 32.87 9.55 11.13
CA GLN A 229 32.23 10.47 12.07
C GLN A 229 31.16 11.34 11.40
N VAL A 230 31.45 11.92 10.23
CA VAL A 230 30.47 12.72 9.47
C VAL A 230 29.27 11.86 9.06
N LEU A 231 29.51 10.63 8.63
CA LEU A 231 28.48 9.70 8.20
C LEU A 231 27.57 9.29 9.37
N GLU A 232 28.14 9.01 10.54
CA GLU A 232 27.40 8.67 11.76
C GLU A 232 26.50 9.83 12.22
N VAL A 233 27.01 11.07 12.22
CA VAL A 233 26.22 12.27 12.54
C VAL A 233 25.11 12.49 11.51
N PHE A 234 25.37 12.25 10.22
CA PHE A 234 24.35 12.35 9.18
C PHE A 234 23.22 11.33 9.38
N CYS A 235 23.57 10.05 9.62
CA CYS A 235 22.58 8.99 9.88
C CYS A 235 21.76 9.28 11.14
N SER A 236 22.43 9.76 12.20
CA SER A 236 21.80 10.17 13.45
C SER A 236 20.79 11.32 13.27
N CYS A 237 21.15 12.32 12.47
CA CYS A 237 20.25 13.41 12.09
C CYS A 237 19.05 12.89 11.28
N TRP A 238 19.28 11.95 10.36
CA TRP A 238 18.23 11.36 9.53
C TRP A 238 17.22 10.55 10.37
N PHE A 239 17.68 9.65 11.23
CA PHE A 239 16.79 8.90 12.12
C PHE A 239 16.00 9.81 13.07
N THR A 240 16.64 10.85 13.59
CA THR A 240 15.97 11.88 14.39
C THR A 240 14.88 12.58 13.58
N PHE A 241 15.17 12.94 12.34
CA PHE A 241 14.21 13.56 11.43
C PHE A 241 13.03 12.63 11.12
N GLU A 242 13.28 11.35 10.84
CA GLU A 242 12.23 10.36 10.60
C GLU A 242 11.30 10.21 11.81
N VAL A 243 11.86 9.98 13.01
CA VAL A 243 11.08 9.87 14.24
C VAL A 243 10.28 11.15 14.52
N ALA A 244 10.92 12.32 14.38
CA ALA A 244 10.26 13.61 14.63
C ALA A 244 9.12 13.86 13.64
N THR A 245 9.33 13.62 12.35
CA THR A 245 8.30 13.83 11.34
C THR A 245 7.14 12.85 11.48
N ARG A 246 7.42 11.57 11.75
CA ARG A 246 6.38 10.57 12.06
C ARG A 246 5.56 10.97 13.29
N LEU A 247 6.21 11.41 14.37
CA LEU A 247 5.52 11.85 15.60
C LEU A 247 4.68 13.12 15.39
N LEU A 248 5.16 14.09 14.60
CA LEU A 248 4.45 15.33 14.30
C LEU A 248 3.22 15.09 13.40
N LEU A 249 3.35 14.16 12.46
CA LEU A 249 2.31 13.86 11.48
C LEU A 249 1.28 12.86 12.01
N ALA A 250 1.66 11.99 12.96
CA ALA A 250 0.79 10.99 13.58
C ALA A 250 -0.52 11.60 14.12
N PRO A 251 -1.68 10.98 13.85
CA PRO A 251 -2.98 11.48 14.29
C PRO A 251 -3.12 11.44 15.81
N ASN A 252 -2.65 10.36 16.43
CA ASN A 252 -2.63 10.18 17.88
C ASN A 252 -1.22 9.81 18.37
N ARG A 253 -0.59 10.73 19.10
CA ARG A 253 0.77 10.56 19.64
C ARG A 253 0.89 9.45 20.68
N SER A 254 -0.17 9.17 21.44
CA SER A 254 -0.14 8.08 22.43
C SER A 254 -0.19 6.71 21.75
N LYS A 255 -1.00 6.59 20.68
CA LYS A 255 -1.07 5.38 19.87
C LYS A 255 0.25 5.13 19.13
N PHE A 256 0.92 6.20 18.69
CA PHE A 256 2.23 6.13 18.05
C PHE A 256 3.26 5.32 18.86
N PHE A 257 3.36 5.57 20.18
CA PHE A 257 4.30 4.87 21.05
C PHE A 257 3.92 3.42 21.40
N HIS A 258 2.70 2.98 21.08
CA HIS A 258 2.30 1.59 21.29
C HIS A 258 2.52 0.72 20.04
N HIS A 259 2.84 1.31 18.90
CA HIS A 259 3.09 0.58 17.66
C HIS A 259 4.53 0.05 17.61
N PRO A 260 4.75 -1.25 17.38
CA PRO A 260 6.08 -1.87 17.50
C PRO A 260 7.12 -1.26 16.57
N LEU A 261 6.75 -0.93 15.32
CA LEU A 261 7.68 -0.30 14.36
C LEU A 261 8.14 1.09 14.84
N ASN A 262 7.23 1.88 15.41
CA ASN A 262 7.56 3.22 15.92
C ASN A 262 8.41 3.15 17.20
N ILE A 263 8.24 2.10 18.01
CA ILE A 263 9.09 1.85 19.17
C ILE A 263 10.53 1.57 18.73
N ILE A 264 10.73 0.78 17.68
CA ILE A 264 12.07 0.49 17.11
C ILE A 264 12.72 1.79 16.62
N ASP A 265 11.98 2.61 15.87
CA ASP A 265 12.48 3.89 15.38
C ASP A 265 12.88 4.83 16.53
N VAL A 266 12.06 4.94 17.58
CA VAL A 266 12.39 5.73 18.77
C VAL A 266 13.60 5.16 19.50
N ALA A 267 13.67 3.84 19.67
CA ALA A 267 14.80 3.17 20.32
C ALA A 267 16.13 3.41 19.57
N SER A 268 16.08 3.54 18.25
CA SER A 268 17.27 3.80 17.43
C SER A 268 17.94 5.16 17.72
N VAL A 269 17.18 6.17 18.13
CA VAL A 269 17.72 7.52 18.39
C VAL A 269 18.03 7.77 19.86
N ILE A 270 17.46 6.98 20.77
CA ILE A 270 17.67 7.12 22.22
C ILE A 270 19.15 7.20 22.63
N PRO A 271 20.05 6.31 22.14
CA PRO A 271 21.46 6.33 22.54
C PRO A 271 22.12 7.70 22.32
N ILE A 272 21.81 8.38 21.21
CA ILE A 272 22.36 9.70 20.87
C ILE A 272 21.98 10.73 21.94
N TYR A 273 20.70 10.75 22.35
CA TYR A 273 20.22 11.69 23.36
C TYR A 273 20.75 11.35 24.75
N ILE A 274 20.97 10.07 25.06
CA ILE A 274 21.63 9.65 26.30
C ILE A 274 23.08 10.17 26.32
N THR A 275 23.85 9.96 25.24
CA THR A 275 25.23 10.45 25.15
C THR A 275 25.28 11.98 25.26
N LEU A 276 24.43 12.71 24.54
CA LEU A 276 24.37 14.17 24.63
C LEU A 276 24.00 14.67 26.03
N THR A 277 23.06 14.02 26.71
CA THR A 277 22.68 14.41 28.09
C THR A 277 23.78 14.08 29.09
N PHE A 278 24.49 12.96 28.92
CA PHE A 278 25.67 12.63 29.71
C PHE A 278 26.78 13.66 29.50
N ASP A 279 27.12 14.00 28.26
CA ASP A 279 28.14 15.00 27.94
C ASP A 279 27.78 16.39 28.46
N LEU A 280 26.50 16.77 28.43
CA LEU A 280 26.05 18.04 28.98
C LEU A 280 26.05 18.07 30.51
N THR A 281 25.69 16.96 31.17
CA THR A 281 25.64 16.88 32.64
C THR A 281 27.01 16.69 33.26
N VAL A 282 27.86 15.84 32.68
CA VAL A 282 29.26 15.62 33.09
C VAL A 282 30.18 16.73 32.58
N GLY A 283 29.89 17.33 31.42
CA GLY A 283 30.56 18.54 30.97
C GLY A 283 30.22 19.78 31.80
N ALA A 284 29.07 19.78 32.48
CA ALA A 284 28.69 20.80 33.47
C ALA A 284 29.21 20.47 34.89
N GLU A 285 29.33 19.18 35.24
CA GLU A 285 29.90 18.70 36.50
C GLU A 285 31.21 17.93 36.27
N SER A 286 32.32 18.66 36.33
CA SER A 286 33.70 18.19 36.60
C SER A 286 34.44 17.46 35.47
N ASP A 287 35.69 17.82 35.15
CA ASP A 287 36.89 17.56 35.97
C ASP A 287 36.93 16.15 36.61
N LEU A 288 36.16 15.20 36.07
CA LEU A 288 36.11 13.81 36.52
C LEU A 288 36.15 12.83 35.35
N GLY A 289 37.07 13.09 34.40
CA GLY A 289 37.49 12.15 33.35
C GLY A 289 38.06 10.82 33.87
N ASP A 290 37.98 10.56 35.18
CA ASP A 290 38.49 9.37 35.84
C ASP A 290 37.39 8.36 36.23
N LEU A 291 36.10 8.72 36.19
CA LEU A 291 35.03 7.76 36.51
C LEU A 291 34.54 6.96 35.29
N GLY A 292 34.55 7.56 34.09
CA GLY A 292 34.35 6.82 32.83
C GLY A 292 35.45 5.78 32.59
N ARG A 293 36.69 6.09 33.01
CA ARG A 293 37.82 5.14 33.03
C ARG A 293 37.60 3.97 34.01
N LEU A 294 36.94 4.20 35.14
CA LEU A 294 36.64 3.15 36.13
C LEU A 294 35.61 2.12 35.63
N ILE A 295 34.62 2.54 34.86
CA ILE A 295 33.61 1.62 34.30
C ILE A 295 34.19 0.81 33.13
N GLN A 296 35.06 1.41 32.30
CA GLN A 296 35.73 0.71 31.20
C GLN A 296 36.82 -0.27 31.70
N VAL A 297 37.55 0.07 32.76
CA VAL A 297 38.51 -0.85 33.41
C VAL A 297 37.78 -1.99 34.13
N HIS A 298 36.58 -1.77 34.67
CA HIS A 298 35.81 -2.85 35.30
C HIS A 298 35.24 -3.84 34.25
N HIS A 299 34.88 -3.38 33.05
CA HIS A 299 34.45 -4.25 31.95
C HIS A 299 35.64 -5.03 31.35
N SER A 300 36.83 -4.42 31.29
CA SER A 300 38.06 -5.10 30.86
C SER A 300 38.65 -6.05 31.92
N CYS A 301 38.54 -5.76 33.22
CA CYS A 301 39.01 -6.66 34.28
C CYS A 301 38.10 -7.90 34.47
N VAL A 302 36.80 -7.78 34.22
CA VAL A 302 35.88 -8.93 34.26
C VAL A 302 36.17 -9.92 33.12
N LEU A 303 36.64 -9.44 31.96
CA LEU A 303 37.08 -10.31 30.87
C LEU A 303 38.51 -10.85 31.04
N TYR A 304 39.38 -10.16 31.79
CA TYR A 304 40.74 -10.63 32.04
C TYR A 304 40.82 -11.71 33.14
N ASN A 305 39.92 -11.68 34.13
CA ASN A 305 39.88 -12.71 35.19
C ASN A 305 39.21 -14.02 34.75
N ASP A 306 38.37 -14.02 33.71
CA ASP A 306 37.71 -15.25 33.24
C ASP A 306 38.59 -16.07 32.28
N GLN A 307 39.70 -15.50 31.79
CA GLN A 307 40.59 -16.17 30.83
C GLN A 307 41.87 -16.73 31.45
N HIS A 308 42.12 -16.49 32.73
CA HIS A 308 43.35 -16.92 33.42
C HIS A 308 43.17 -18.10 34.38
N ASP A 309 41.93 -18.56 34.62
CA ASP A 309 41.61 -19.70 35.50
C ASP A 309 41.30 -21.02 34.77
N SER A 310 41.38 -21.04 33.44
CA SER A 310 41.27 -22.29 32.67
C SER A 310 42.46 -22.43 31.71
N GLU A 311 43.32 -23.40 32.03
CA GLU A 311 44.30 -24.05 31.13
C GLU A 311 45.78 -23.64 31.28
N TRP A 312 46.38 -24.02 32.41
CA TRP A 312 47.82 -24.35 32.48
C TRP A 312 48.00 -25.75 33.10
N ASP A 313 48.04 -26.79 32.27
CA ASP A 313 48.53 -28.14 32.64
C ASP A 313 49.82 -28.44 31.85
N PRO A 314 51.00 -28.48 32.51
CA PRO A 314 52.29 -28.63 31.83
C PRO A 314 52.63 -30.07 31.41
N ASN A 315 51.70 -31.05 31.50
CA ASN A 315 52.02 -32.47 31.25
C ASN A 315 51.48 -33.10 29.95
N LYS A 316 50.92 -32.33 29.02
CA LYS A 316 50.39 -32.88 27.74
C LYS A 316 51.16 -32.44 26.50
N GLN A 317 52.47 -32.68 26.47
CA GLN A 317 53.22 -32.59 25.21
C GLN A 317 54.37 -33.60 25.13
N LYS A 318 54.01 -34.89 25.05
CA LYS A 318 54.83 -35.92 24.41
C LYS A 318 53.91 -36.84 23.63
N ASN A 319 53.76 -36.59 22.34
CA ASN A 319 53.95 -37.61 21.31
C ASN A 319 53.51 -37.14 19.91
N HIS A 320 54.37 -37.46 18.95
CA HIS A 320 54.17 -37.55 17.50
C HIS A 320 54.36 -36.30 16.62
N SER A 321 55.52 -36.31 15.95
CA SER A 321 55.87 -35.61 14.71
C SER A 321 55.17 -36.24 13.48
N PRO A 322 55.47 -35.85 12.22
CA PRO A 322 54.57 -35.05 11.37
C PRO A 322 54.07 -35.83 10.15
N VAL A 323 52.90 -35.48 9.59
CA VAL A 323 52.50 -35.96 8.26
C VAL A 323 52.02 -34.81 7.37
N SER A 324 52.94 -34.43 6.48
CA SER A 324 52.75 -34.08 5.07
C SER A 324 51.72 -33.02 4.65
N SER A 325 52.25 -31.84 4.33
CA SER A 325 51.76 -31.01 3.23
C SER A 325 52.73 -31.13 2.05
N LEU A 326 52.25 -31.51 0.85
CA LEU A 326 52.86 -31.12 -0.42
C LEU A 326 51.97 -31.54 -1.61
N VAL A 327 51.25 -30.55 -2.15
CA VAL A 327 50.85 -30.51 -3.55
C VAL A 327 51.91 -29.69 -4.28
N LEU A 328 52.60 -30.28 -5.24
CA LEU A 328 53.40 -29.55 -6.22
C LEU A 328 53.22 -30.19 -7.60
N VAL A 329 52.60 -29.41 -8.48
CA VAL A 329 52.42 -29.67 -9.91
C VAL A 329 53.72 -29.36 -10.64
N ARG A 330 54.28 -30.33 -11.37
CA ARG A 330 54.91 -30.14 -12.69
C ARG A 330 55.31 -31.46 -13.33
N SER A 331 54.74 -31.75 -14.50
CA SER A 331 55.46 -31.71 -15.79
C SER A 331 54.59 -32.35 -16.88
N GLY A 332 54.10 -31.50 -17.79
CA GLY A 332 53.85 -31.89 -19.16
C GLY A 332 55.12 -31.67 -19.99
N ILE A 333 55.21 -32.48 -21.03
CA ILE A 333 56.00 -32.39 -22.27
C ILE A 333 56.40 -30.96 -22.65
#